data_AF-A0A3B8LYM3-F1
#
_entry.id   AF-A0A3B8LYM3-F1
#
_cell.length_a   1.000
_cell.length_b   1.000
_cell.length_c   1.000
_cell.angle_alpha   90.00
_cell.angle_beta   90.00
_cell.angle_gamma   90.00
#
_symmetry.space_group_name_H-M   'P 1'
#
loop_
_entity.id
_entity.type
_entity.pdbx_description
1 polymer ?
#
loop_
_entity_poly.entity_id
_entity_poly.type
_entity_poly.pdbx_seq_one_letter_code
_entity_poly.pdbx_strand_id
1 'polypeptide(L)'
;VEEHSRTGSEKRFLFPKRCPECGTAVVQDEGGVYIRCPNPACPAQLRENLRFFASRAAMDIEGLGIKLIESLLKSGLLTSLGDIYRLGDHRETLIEMERMGEKSVDNLLEAIEGSKSRPLWRLLTGLNIRHVGGTNARVLTDRFGTMETIGEQSVEQLSDVEDIGPVIAESVYQFFHSPISRAVVKDLRELGLNQGEPVPESATSVSLPLEGMTVVVTGTLTQFTRDEIKEFIREQGG
;
A
#
# COMPACT_ATOMS: atom_id res chain seq x y z
N VAL A 1 -26.75 -18.43 -10.85
CA VAL A 1 -26.53 -19.88 -11.06
C VAL A 1 -27.90 -20.53 -11.01
N GLU A 2 -28.37 -21.09 -12.11
CA GLU A 2 -29.71 -21.68 -12.20
C GLU A 2 -29.76 -23.01 -11.43
N GLU A 3 -30.27 -22.97 -10.20
CA GLU A 3 -30.31 -24.16 -9.33
C GLU A 3 -31.14 -25.30 -9.92
N HIS A 4 -32.16 -24.98 -10.72
CA HIS A 4 -33.01 -25.95 -11.40
C HIS A 4 -32.31 -26.73 -12.52
N SER A 5 -31.13 -26.29 -12.95
CA SER A 5 -30.30 -26.95 -13.95
C SER A 5 -29.27 -27.91 -13.34
N ARG A 6 -29.26 -28.07 -12.01
CA ARG A 6 -28.41 -29.04 -11.32
C ARG A 6 -28.87 -30.47 -11.57
N THR A 7 -27.91 -31.32 -11.90
CA THR A 7 -28.10 -32.72 -12.27
C THR A 7 -27.97 -33.68 -11.09
N GLY A 8 -27.56 -33.19 -9.91
CA GLY A 8 -27.27 -34.01 -8.73
C GLY A 8 -25.87 -34.66 -8.76
N SER A 9 -25.10 -34.44 -9.82
CA SER A 9 -23.70 -34.92 -9.95
C SER A 9 -22.66 -33.89 -9.48
N GLU A 10 -23.11 -32.75 -8.96
CA GLU A 10 -22.23 -31.67 -8.52
C GLU A 10 -21.37 -32.10 -7.34
N LYS A 11 -20.09 -31.72 -7.36
CA LYS A 11 -19.18 -31.93 -6.24
C LYS A 11 -19.16 -30.69 -5.36
N ARG A 12 -19.26 -30.90 -4.03
CA ARG A 12 -19.10 -29.82 -3.06
C ARG A 12 -17.70 -29.23 -3.18
N PHE A 13 -17.61 -27.91 -3.32
CA PHE A 13 -16.35 -27.20 -3.26
C PHE A 13 -15.80 -27.25 -1.83
N LEU A 14 -14.55 -27.70 -1.68
CA LEU A 14 -13.85 -27.77 -0.41
C LEU A 14 -12.78 -26.69 -0.37
N PHE A 15 -12.88 -25.78 0.58
CA PHE A 15 -11.84 -24.79 0.80
C PHE A 15 -10.54 -25.47 1.27
N PRO A 16 -9.37 -24.98 0.82
CA PRO A 16 -8.10 -25.53 1.26
C PRO A 16 -7.92 -25.29 2.76
N LYS A 17 -7.43 -26.30 3.49
CA LYS A 17 -7.05 -26.16 4.91
C LYS A 17 -5.62 -25.64 5.09
N ARG A 18 -4.83 -25.63 4.01
CA ARG A 18 -3.44 -25.15 3.96
C ARG A 18 -3.26 -24.27 2.75
N CYS A 19 -2.44 -23.23 2.89
CA CYS A 19 -2.09 -22.33 1.81
C CYS A 19 -1.42 -23.14 0.68
N PRO A 20 -1.91 -23.04 -0.56
CA PRO A 20 -1.31 -23.77 -1.69
C PRO A 20 0.09 -23.27 -2.06
N GLU A 21 0.49 -22.08 -1.61
CA GLU A 21 1.77 -21.45 -1.94
C GLU A 21 2.87 -21.74 -0.90
N CYS A 22 2.53 -21.77 0.40
CA CYS A 22 3.51 -21.97 1.48
C CYS A 22 3.16 -23.06 2.49
N GLY A 23 2.04 -23.77 2.31
CA GLY A 23 1.64 -24.89 3.18
C GLY A 23 1.15 -24.52 4.60
N THR A 24 1.21 -23.24 4.98
CA THR A 24 0.74 -22.74 6.28
C THR A 24 -0.76 -23.01 6.44
N ALA A 25 -1.21 -23.42 7.64
CA ALA A 25 -2.63 -23.57 7.93
C ALA A 25 -3.36 -22.23 7.70
N VAL A 26 -4.44 -22.24 6.93
CA VAL A 26 -5.21 -21.03 6.68
C VAL A 26 -6.10 -20.71 7.87
N VAL A 27 -6.36 -19.43 8.07
CA VAL A 27 -7.25 -18.92 9.11
C VAL A 27 -8.44 -18.22 8.47
N GLN A 28 -9.58 -18.30 9.14
CA GLN A 28 -10.75 -17.49 8.83
C GLN A 28 -10.98 -16.56 10.01
N ASP A 29 -11.23 -15.29 9.71
CA ASP A 29 -11.55 -14.29 10.74
C ASP A 29 -12.80 -14.65 11.52
N GLU A 30 -12.82 -14.31 12.82
CA GLU A 30 -14.04 -14.33 13.60
C GLU A 30 -15.07 -13.39 12.96
N GLY A 31 -16.22 -13.94 12.57
CA GLY A 31 -17.26 -13.20 11.83
C GLY A 31 -16.93 -12.85 10.38
N GLY A 32 -15.72 -13.18 9.89
CA GLY A 32 -15.31 -12.88 8.52
C GLY A 32 -15.61 -13.99 7.53
N VAL A 33 -15.72 -13.62 6.26
CA VAL A 33 -15.98 -14.56 5.14
C VAL A 33 -14.68 -15.06 4.50
N TYR A 34 -13.58 -14.33 4.68
CA TYR A 34 -12.33 -14.60 3.98
C TYR A 34 -11.46 -15.63 4.70
N ILE A 35 -11.00 -16.63 3.94
CA ILE A 35 -9.98 -17.59 4.35
C ILE A 35 -8.63 -17.12 3.82
N ARG A 36 -7.64 -16.97 4.69
CA ARG A 36 -6.35 -16.37 4.35
C ARG A 36 -5.16 -17.07 4.99
N CYS A 37 -3.99 -16.87 4.38
CA CYS A 37 -2.72 -17.32 4.92
C CYS A 37 -2.24 -16.32 5.97
N PRO A 38 -1.96 -16.73 7.23
CA PRO A 38 -1.45 -15.82 8.25
C PRO A 38 0.07 -15.64 8.19
N ASN A 39 0.78 -16.37 7.32
CA ASN A 39 2.25 -16.34 7.26
C ASN A 39 2.77 -15.09 6.53
N PRO A 40 3.40 -14.12 7.21
CA PRO A 40 3.92 -12.91 6.57
C PRO A 40 5.07 -13.19 5.60
N ALA A 41 5.75 -14.34 5.74
CA ALA A 41 6.82 -14.79 4.83
C ALA A 41 6.29 -15.60 3.63
N CYS A 42 4.97 -15.64 3.40
CA CYS A 42 4.39 -16.33 2.26
C CYS A 42 4.84 -15.67 0.94
N PRO A 43 5.42 -16.40 -0.03
CA PRO A 43 5.86 -15.83 -1.31
C PRO A 43 4.74 -15.12 -2.08
N ALA A 44 3.52 -15.65 -2.02
CA ALA A 44 2.36 -15.01 -2.64
C ALA A 44 1.97 -13.70 -1.96
N GLN A 45 2.15 -13.58 -0.64
CA GLN A 45 1.92 -12.31 0.06
C GLN A 45 2.98 -11.28 -0.30
N LEU A 46 4.26 -11.69 -0.35
CA LEU A 46 5.33 -10.81 -0.81
C LEU A 46 5.07 -10.28 -2.22
N ARG A 47 4.70 -11.17 -3.16
CA ARG A 47 4.36 -10.80 -4.54
C ARG A 47 3.22 -9.77 -4.62
N GLU A 48 2.12 -10.01 -3.91
CA GLU A 48 1.00 -9.06 -3.93
C GLU A 48 1.31 -7.77 -3.17
N ASN A 49 2.12 -7.83 -2.10
CA ASN A 49 2.57 -6.63 -1.38
C ASN A 49 3.45 -5.74 -2.26
N LEU A 50 4.44 -6.31 -2.94
CA LEU A 50 5.29 -5.57 -3.90
C LEU A 50 4.45 -4.95 -5.02
N ARG A 51 3.49 -5.72 -5.56
CA ARG A 51 2.58 -5.24 -6.59
C ARG A 51 1.70 -4.09 -6.11
N PHE A 52 1.13 -4.21 -4.91
CA PHE A 52 0.28 -3.16 -4.35
C PHE A 52 1.10 -1.91 -4.02
N PHE A 53 2.29 -2.08 -3.44
CA PHE A 53 3.21 -1.00 -3.14
C PHE A 53 3.57 -0.18 -4.38
N ALA A 54 3.87 -0.84 -5.51
CA ALA A 54 4.17 -0.19 -6.79
C ALA A 54 2.94 0.44 -7.48
N SER A 55 1.73 0.11 -7.06
CA SER A 55 0.50 0.54 -7.74
C SER A 55 0.25 2.05 -7.63
N ARG A 56 -0.58 2.59 -8.53
CA ARG A 56 -1.03 4.00 -8.52
C ARG A 56 -1.66 4.44 -7.19
N ALA A 57 -2.32 3.51 -6.49
CA ALA A 57 -2.97 3.80 -5.22
C ALA A 57 -1.98 3.96 -4.05
N ALA A 58 -0.74 3.49 -4.23
CA ALA A 58 0.33 3.56 -3.24
C ALA A 58 1.50 4.40 -3.80
N MET A 59 2.66 3.82 -4.07
CA MET A 59 3.87 4.59 -4.42
C MET A 59 3.93 5.02 -5.89
N ASP A 60 3.03 4.52 -6.73
CA ASP A 60 2.88 4.94 -8.12
C ASP A 60 4.21 4.85 -8.90
N ILE A 61 4.75 3.63 -8.95
CA ILE A 61 6.03 3.31 -9.60
C ILE A 61 5.72 2.76 -11.00
N GLU A 62 5.75 3.64 -11.99
CA GLU A 62 5.56 3.24 -13.38
C GLU A 62 6.69 2.29 -13.85
N GLY A 63 6.33 1.33 -14.70
CA GLY A 63 7.27 0.30 -15.18
C GLY A 63 7.41 -0.92 -14.26
N LEU A 64 7.09 -0.82 -12.97
CA LEU A 64 7.17 -1.94 -12.03
C LEU A 64 5.88 -2.79 -12.02
N GLY A 65 5.57 -3.40 -13.17
CA GLY A 65 4.38 -4.23 -13.36
C GLY A 65 4.52 -5.66 -12.82
N ILE A 66 3.40 -6.38 -12.71
CA ILE A 66 3.33 -7.75 -12.13
C ILE A 66 4.33 -8.73 -12.78
N LYS A 67 4.47 -8.72 -14.10
CA LYS A 67 5.40 -9.62 -14.81
C LYS A 67 6.86 -9.34 -14.44
N LEU A 68 7.23 -8.06 -14.29
CA LEU A 68 8.58 -7.70 -13.89
C LEU A 68 8.82 -8.09 -12.43
N ILE A 69 7.86 -7.81 -11.53
CA ILE A 69 7.93 -8.24 -10.12
C ILE A 69 8.13 -9.74 -10.01
N GLU A 70 7.38 -10.55 -10.77
CA GLU A 70 7.55 -12.01 -10.79
C GLU A 70 8.95 -12.43 -11.25
N SER A 71 9.49 -11.80 -12.29
CA SER A 71 10.84 -12.08 -12.78
C SER A 71 11.92 -11.68 -11.77
N LEU A 72 11.76 -10.54 -11.10
CA LEU A 72 12.69 -10.04 -10.07
C LEU A 72 12.65 -10.91 -8.79
N LEU A 73 11.47 -11.37 -8.40
CA LEU A 73 11.33 -12.35 -7.31
C LEU A 73 12.04 -13.66 -7.68
N LYS A 74 11.88 -14.13 -8.92
CA LYS A 74 12.50 -15.38 -9.40
C LYS A 74 14.03 -15.28 -9.48
N SER A 75 14.58 -14.11 -9.82
CA SER A 75 16.03 -13.87 -9.81
C SER A 75 16.60 -13.59 -8.43
N GLY A 76 15.74 -13.39 -7.42
CA GLY A 76 16.16 -13.05 -6.05
C GLY A 76 16.54 -11.58 -5.86
N LEU A 77 16.28 -10.72 -6.86
CA LEU A 77 16.51 -9.28 -6.75
C LEU A 77 15.45 -8.55 -5.91
N LEU A 78 14.28 -9.17 -5.73
CA LEU A 78 13.28 -8.70 -4.76
C LEU A 78 13.04 -9.78 -3.71
N THR A 79 13.20 -9.39 -2.45
CA THR A 79 12.87 -10.20 -1.26
C THR A 79 12.09 -9.40 -0.21
N SER A 80 12.10 -8.07 -0.34
CA SER A 80 11.45 -7.11 0.53
C SER A 80 11.02 -5.85 -0.25
N LEU A 81 10.25 -4.95 0.39
CA LEU A 81 9.89 -3.67 -0.22
C LEU A 81 11.11 -2.77 -0.48
N GLY A 82 12.10 -2.78 0.43
CA GLY A 82 13.29 -1.95 0.30
C GLY A 82 14.15 -2.30 -0.91
N ASP A 83 14.12 -3.56 -1.34
CA ASP A 83 14.88 -4.01 -2.52
C ASP A 83 14.46 -3.29 -3.80
N ILE A 84 13.21 -2.81 -3.89
CA ILE A 84 12.76 -1.95 -5.00
C ILE A 84 13.69 -0.75 -5.16
N TYR A 85 14.05 -0.11 -4.06
CA TYR A 85 14.90 1.09 -4.03
C TYR A 85 16.39 0.78 -4.16
N ARG A 86 16.77 -0.50 -4.15
CA ARG A 86 18.14 -0.99 -4.38
C ARG A 86 18.36 -1.52 -5.79
N LEU A 87 17.30 -1.61 -6.61
CA LEU A 87 17.39 -2.10 -7.99
C LEU A 87 18.39 -1.31 -8.85
N GLY A 88 18.69 -0.05 -8.50
CA GLY A 88 19.72 0.75 -9.16
C GLY A 88 21.11 0.10 -9.13
N ASP A 89 21.45 -0.62 -8.06
CA ASP A 89 22.73 -1.34 -7.91
C ASP A 89 22.83 -2.54 -8.87
N HIS A 90 21.71 -2.93 -9.48
CA HIS A 90 21.57 -4.07 -10.37
C HIS A 90 21.23 -3.67 -11.81
N ARG A 91 21.52 -2.42 -12.21
CA ARG A 91 21.16 -1.88 -13.54
C ARG A 91 21.54 -2.80 -14.70
N GLU A 92 22.76 -3.31 -14.73
CA GLU A 92 23.23 -4.19 -15.82
C GLU A 92 22.44 -5.51 -15.87
N THR A 93 22.16 -6.11 -14.70
CA THR A 93 21.31 -7.30 -14.62
C THR A 93 19.89 -7.01 -15.10
N LEU A 94 19.33 -5.83 -14.79
CA LEU A 94 18.01 -5.43 -15.27
C LEU A 94 17.97 -5.32 -16.80
N ILE A 95 19.03 -4.79 -17.43
CA ILE A 95 19.11 -4.65 -18.90
C ILE A 95 19.09 -6.01 -19.60
N GLU A 96 19.68 -7.02 -18.97
CA GLU A 96 19.71 -8.39 -19.49
C GLU A 96 18.36 -9.12 -19.33
N MET A 97 17.41 -8.58 -18.56
CA MET A 97 16.10 -9.20 -18.37
C MET A 97 15.23 -9.09 -19.62
N GLU A 98 14.36 -10.08 -19.79
CA GLU A 98 13.45 -10.12 -20.93
C GLU A 98 12.59 -8.85 -20.99
N ARG A 99 12.62 -8.16 -22.14
CA ARG A 99 11.87 -6.92 -22.42
C ARG A 99 12.30 -5.69 -21.61
N MET A 100 13.48 -5.71 -20.98
CA MET A 100 14.04 -4.59 -20.23
C MET A 100 15.23 -3.96 -20.97
N GLY A 101 14.97 -3.23 -22.07
CA GLY A 101 16.04 -2.46 -22.73
C GLY A 101 16.52 -1.27 -21.87
N GLU A 102 17.70 -0.71 -22.17
CA GLU A 102 18.31 0.41 -21.42
C GLU A 102 17.33 1.51 -21.04
N LYS A 103 16.60 2.06 -22.02
CA LYS A 103 15.62 3.12 -21.79
C LYS A 103 14.49 2.71 -20.82
N SER A 104 14.05 1.46 -20.87
CA SER A 104 13.02 0.95 -19.95
C SER A 104 13.55 0.84 -18.52
N VAL A 105 14.82 0.46 -18.38
CA VAL A 105 15.50 0.41 -17.09
C VAL A 105 15.68 1.82 -16.53
N ASP A 106 16.15 2.76 -17.34
CA ASP A 106 16.32 4.15 -16.92
C ASP A 106 14.99 4.77 -16.46
N ASN A 107 13.92 4.60 -17.23
CA ASN A 107 12.58 5.06 -16.84
C ASN A 107 12.09 4.42 -15.53
N LEU A 108 12.34 3.12 -15.33
CA LEU A 108 11.97 2.42 -14.10
C LEU A 108 12.74 2.97 -12.89
N LEU A 109 14.06 3.14 -13.02
CA LEU A 109 14.89 3.66 -11.95
C LEU A 109 14.55 5.12 -11.61
N GLU A 110 14.23 5.94 -12.61
CA GLU A 110 13.71 7.30 -12.42
C GLU A 110 12.36 7.29 -11.69
N ALA A 111 11.43 6.40 -12.06
CA ALA A 111 10.14 6.26 -11.39
C ALA A 111 10.29 5.79 -9.93
N ILE A 112 11.21 4.88 -9.66
CA ILE A 112 11.54 4.41 -8.31
C ILE A 112 12.07 5.57 -7.47
N GLU A 113 13.05 6.32 -7.98
CA GLU A 113 13.63 7.46 -7.24
C GLU A 113 12.59 8.56 -7.01
N GLY A 114 11.82 8.91 -8.05
CA GLY A 114 10.73 9.88 -7.96
C GLY A 114 9.68 9.49 -6.92
N SER A 115 9.42 8.18 -6.74
CA SER A 115 8.46 7.70 -5.75
C SER A 115 8.87 7.97 -4.30
N LYS A 116 10.15 8.21 -3.99
CA LYS A 116 10.57 8.51 -2.61
C LYS A 116 9.94 9.78 -2.06
N SER A 117 9.58 10.72 -2.93
CA SER A 117 8.95 12.00 -2.58
C SER A 117 7.44 11.91 -2.36
N ARG A 118 6.80 10.75 -2.64
CA ARG A 118 5.34 10.61 -2.47
C ARG A 118 4.92 10.97 -1.05
N PRO A 119 3.75 11.61 -0.86
CA PRO A 119 3.28 11.99 0.46
C PRO A 119 3.14 10.78 1.38
N LEU A 120 3.33 10.98 2.68
CA LEU A 120 3.35 9.90 3.68
C LEU A 120 2.12 8.99 3.62
N TRP A 121 0.94 9.52 3.30
CA TRP A 121 -0.28 8.70 3.21
C TRP A 121 -0.18 7.62 2.12
N ARG A 122 0.56 7.86 1.03
CA ARG A 122 0.82 6.86 -0.02
C ARG A 122 1.74 5.76 0.47
N LEU A 123 2.79 6.14 1.20
CA LEU A 123 3.69 5.19 1.84
C LEU A 123 2.94 4.33 2.85
N LEU A 124 2.15 4.95 3.74
CA LEU A 124 1.35 4.24 4.75
C LEU A 124 0.31 3.31 4.10
N THR A 125 -0.28 3.74 2.98
CA THR A 125 -1.14 2.86 2.16
C THR A 125 -0.34 1.68 1.61
N GLY A 126 0.82 1.92 1.01
CA GLY A 126 1.68 0.89 0.41
C GLY A 126 2.22 -0.14 1.41
N LEU A 127 2.37 0.23 2.69
CA LEU A 127 2.71 -0.71 3.78
C LEU A 127 1.65 -1.80 3.99
N ASN A 128 0.47 -1.64 3.40
CA ASN A 128 -0.62 -2.63 3.38
C ASN A 128 -1.03 -3.06 4.80
N ILE A 129 -1.14 -2.09 5.71
CA ILE A 129 -1.63 -2.33 7.07
C ILE A 129 -3.08 -2.77 6.97
N ARG A 130 -3.43 -3.83 7.70
CA ARG A 130 -4.77 -4.41 7.68
C ARG A 130 -5.82 -3.34 8.01
N HIS A 131 -6.89 -3.28 7.22
CA HIS A 131 -7.98 -2.30 7.33
C HIS A 131 -7.59 -0.84 7.04
N VAL A 132 -6.35 -0.55 6.69
CA VAL A 132 -5.89 0.82 6.37
C VAL A 132 -5.82 0.98 4.86
N GLY A 133 -6.85 1.60 4.29
CA GLY A 133 -6.84 2.06 2.89
C GLY A 133 -6.34 3.50 2.78
N GLY A 134 -6.33 4.04 1.55
CA GLY A 134 -5.86 5.41 1.27
C GLY A 134 -6.58 6.50 2.07
N THR A 135 -7.88 6.36 2.31
CA THR A 135 -8.65 7.32 3.15
C THR A 135 -8.15 7.30 4.60
N ASN A 136 -8.08 6.11 5.21
CA ASN A 136 -7.63 5.96 6.60
C ASN A 136 -6.17 6.41 6.76
N ALA A 137 -5.32 6.08 5.79
CA ALA A 137 -3.93 6.51 5.80
C ALA A 137 -3.81 8.04 5.81
N ARG A 138 -4.60 8.75 5.01
CA ARG A 138 -4.61 10.22 5.00
C ARG A 138 -5.05 10.80 6.32
N VAL A 139 -6.16 10.31 6.86
CA VAL A 139 -6.69 10.82 8.12
C VAL A 139 -5.67 10.66 9.25
N LEU A 140 -4.96 9.53 9.29
CA LEU A 140 -3.85 9.31 10.22
C LEU A 140 -2.69 10.29 9.98
N THR A 141 -2.26 10.49 8.73
CA THR A 141 -1.14 11.40 8.44
C THR A 141 -1.49 12.87 8.62
N ASP A 142 -2.73 13.27 8.32
CA ASP A 142 -3.23 14.64 8.51
C ASP A 142 -3.31 14.95 10.01
N ARG A 143 -3.62 13.95 10.85
CA ARG A 143 -3.66 14.08 12.31
C ARG A 143 -2.28 14.09 12.97
N PHE A 144 -1.39 13.18 12.58
CA PHE A 144 -0.15 12.90 13.32
C PHE A 144 1.13 13.38 12.61
N GLY A 145 1.06 13.69 11.32
CA GLY A 145 2.14 14.30 10.53
C GLY A 145 3.23 13.35 10.07
N THR A 146 3.82 12.59 10.99
CA THR A 146 4.98 11.73 10.69
C THR A 146 4.72 10.26 10.94
N MET A 147 5.45 9.40 10.22
CA MET A 147 5.43 7.95 10.42
C MET A 147 5.77 7.55 11.86
N GLU A 148 6.72 8.26 12.47
CA GLU A 148 7.17 8.02 13.84
C GLU A 148 6.06 8.35 14.83
N THR A 149 5.46 9.54 14.73
CA THR A 149 4.36 9.97 15.60
C THR A 149 3.18 9.01 15.55
N ILE A 150 2.80 8.52 14.35
CA ILE A 150 1.72 7.52 14.20
C ILE A 150 2.07 6.23 14.95
N GLY A 151 3.32 5.77 14.85
CA GLY A 151 3.77 4.52 15.46
C GLY A 151 3.88 4.55 16.99
N GLU A 152 3.89 5.74 17.60
CA GLU A 152 3.94 5.93 19.05
C GLU A 152 2.56 5.99 19.72
N GLN A 153 1.48 6.08 18.94
CA GLN A 153 0.13 6.23 19.50
C GLN A 153 -0.40 4.93 20.12
N SER A 154 -1.16 5.10 21.21
CA SER A 154 -1.99 4.03 21.78
C SER A 154 -3.21 3.71 20.91
N VAL A 155 -3.83 2.55 21.14
CA VAL A 155 -5.06 2.14 20.43
C VAL A 155 -6.19 3.16 20.69
N GLU A 156 -6.26 3.70 21.92
CA GLU A 156 -7.23 4.72 22.31
C GLU A 156 -7.03 6.00 21.50
N GLN A 157 -5.79 6.53 21.46
CA GLN A 157 -5.48 7.75 20.70
C GLN A 157 -5.70 7.59 19.19
N LEU A 158 -5.42 6.41 18.65
CA LEU A 158 -5.71 6.09 17.25
C LEU A 158 -7.22 6.03 16.99
N SER A 159 -8.00 5.50 17.93
CA SER A 159 -9.46 5.37 17.81
C SER A 159 -10.21 6.69 17.98
N ASP A 160 -9.58 7.69 18.59
CA ASP A 160 -10.13 9.05 18.73
C ASP A 160 -10.08 9.85 17.42
N VAL A 161 -9.37 9.34 16.41
CA VAL A 161 -9.32 9.98 15.09
C VAL A 161 -10.60 9.66 14.33
N GLU A 162 -11.21 10.68 13.72
CA GLU A 162 -12.41 10.52 12.88
C GLU A 162 -12.19 9.42 11.82
N ASP A 163 -13.21 8.61 11.54
CA ASP A 163 -13.14 7.44 10.64
C ASP A 163 -12.19 6.29 11.03
N ILE A 164 -11.43 6.42 12.13
CA ILE A 164 -10.58 5.35 12.66
C ILE A 164 -11.28 4.65 13.82
N GLY A 165 -12.03 3.60 13.51
CA GLY A 165 -12.64 2.74 14.54
C GLY A 165 -11.62 1.83 15.25
N PRO A 166 -12.02 1.16 16.35
CA PRO A 166 -11.13 0.34 17.19
C PRO A 166 -10.45 -0.81 16.43
N VAL A 167 -11.10 -1.37 15.41
CA VAL A 167 -10.53 -2.44 14.58
C VAL A 167 -9.35 -1.94 13.73
N ILE A 168 -9.46 -0.72 13.21
CA ILE A 168 -8.39 -0.09 12.41
C ILE A 168 -7.25 0.34 13.35
N ALA A 169 -7.59 0.97 14.47
CA ALA A 169 -6.64 1.39 15.50
C ALA A 169 -5.78 0.22 16.01
N GLU A 170 -6.41 -0.91 16.35
CA GLU A 170 -5.70 -2.13 16.75
C GLU A 170 -4.76 -2.63 15.65
N SER A 171 -5.20 -2.58 14.38
CA SER A 171 -4.37 -3.04 13.25
C SER A 171 -3.15 -2.15 13.02
N VAL A 172 -3.31 -0.83 13.17
CA VAL A 172 -2.20 0.14 13.09
C VAL A 172 -1.24 -0.08 14.25
N TYR A 173 -1.75 -0.16 15.49
CA TYR A 173 -0.95 -0.39 16.69
C TYR A 173 -0.12 -1.67 16.58
N GLN A 174 -0.76 -2.80 16.24
CA GLN A 174 -0.08 -4.08 16.07
C GLN A 174 0.98 -4.06 14.98
N PHE A 175 0.74 -3.33 13.88
CA PHE A 175 1.74 -3.16 12.84
C PHE A 175 2.98 -2.45 13.38
N PHE A 176 2.84 -1.29 14.04
CA PHE A 176 4.00 -0.55 14.56
C PHE A 176 4.69 -1.22 15.75
N HIS A 177 4.01 -2.12 16.46
CA HIS A 177 4.59 -2.91 17.55
C HIS A 177 5.23 -4.24 17.10
N SER A 178 5.08 -4.62 15.84
CA SER A 178 5.72 -5.79 15.25
C SER A 178 7.21 -5.53 14.95
N PRO A 179 8.16 -6.36 15.43
CA PRO A 179 9.57 -6.20 15.12
C PRO A 179 9.87 -6.22 13.61
N ILE A 180 9.14 -7.05 12.85
CA ILE A 180 9.31 -7.18 11.40
C ILE A 180 8.87 -5.89 10.70
N SER A 181 7.69 -5.38 11.03
CA SER A 181 7.15 -4.16 10.43
C SER A 181 8.01 -2.94 10.78
N ARG A 182 8.50 -2.85 12.03
CA ARG A 182 9.45 -1.80 12.44
C ARG A 182 10.75 -1.83 11.63
N ALA A 183 11.26 -3.03 11.32
CA ALA A 183 12.43 -3.18 10.48
C ALA A 183 12.15 -2.68 9.05
N VAL A 184 10.97 -2.99 8.48
CA VAL A 184 10.56 -2.49 7.16
C VAL A 184 10.46 -0.96 7.14
N VAL A 185 9.80 -0.35 8.13
CA VAL A 185 9.68 1.12 8.23
C VAL A 185 11.04 1.77 8.36
N LYS A 186 11.92 1.21 9.20
CA LYS A 186 13.29 1.68 9.37
C LYS A 186 14.08 1.60 8.05
N ASP A 187 14.00 0.48 7.35
CA ASP A 187 14.70 0.26 6.07
C ASP A 187 14.27 1.29 5.02
N LEU A 188 12.97 1.50 4.86
CA LEU A 188 12.41 2.47 3.92
C LEU A 188 12.80 3.91 4.28
N ARG A 189 12.87 4.24 5.58
CA ARG A 189 13.38 5.54 6.03
C ARG A 189 14.85 5.74 5.66
N GLU A 190 15.69 4.72 5.87
CA GLU A 190 17.12 4.77 5.52
C GLU A 190 17.35 4.87 4.01
N LEU A 191 16.41 4.36 3.20
CA LEU A 191 16.38 4.51 1.74
C LEU A 191 15.88 5.89 1.26
N GLY A 192 15.50 6.78 2.18
CA GLY A 192 15.14 8.17 1.88
C GLY A 192 13.68 8.41 1.50
N LEU A 193 12.78 7.46 1.79
CA LEU A 193 11.35 7.68 1.55
C LEU A 193 10.79 8.74 2.51
N ASN A 194 9.90 9.59 2.00
CA ASN A 194 9.23 10.64 2.76
C ASN A 194 8.50 10.08 3.99
N GLN A 195 8.93 10.50 5.18
CA GLN A 195 8.36 10.08 6.47
C GLN A 195 7.31 11.04 7.01
N GLY A 196 6.89 12.02 6.21
CA GLY A 196 5.99 13.11 6.61
C GLY A 196 6.70 14.20 7.39
N GLU A 197 5.93 15.23 7.73
CA GLU A 197 6.39 16.41 8.46
C GLU A 197 5.51 16.62 9.70
N PRO A 198 6.05 17.13 10.83
CA PRO A 198 5.25 17.39 12.01
C PRO A 198 4.09 18.35 11.73
N VAL A 199 2.89 18.01 12.21
CA VAL A 199 1.73 18.91 12.13
C VAL A 199 1.94 20.07 13.11
N PRO A 200 1.89 21.34 12.68
CA PRO A 200 1.99 22.48 13.59
C PRO A 200 0.83 22.52 14.59
N GLU A 201 1.13 22.70 15.88
CA GLU A 201 0.13 22.79 16.96
C GLU A 201 -0.90 23.93 16.77
N SER A 202 -0.59 24.91 15.90
CA SER A 202 -1.41 26.10 15.67
C SER A 202 -2.09 26.14 14.29
N ALA A 203 -2.31 24.99 13.64
CA ALA A 203 -3.14 24.90 12.44
C ALA A 203 -4.61 25.15 12.80
N THR A 204 -4.90 26.40 13.19
CA THR A 204 -6.24 26.93 13.37
C THR A 204 -6.92 26.81 12.02
N SER A 205 -8.11 26.20 12.00
CA SER A 205 -8.96 25.97 10.84
C SER A 205 -9.11 27.25 9.99
N VAL A 206 -8.25 27.42 8.99
CA VAL A 206 -8.48 28.40 7.93
C VAL A 206 -9.49 27.75 7.01
N SER A 207 -10.67 28.36 6.85
CA SER A 207 -11.68 27.77 5.98
C SER A 207 -11.13 27.63 4.57
N LEU A 208 -11.07 26.41 4.06
CA LEU A 208 -10.53 26.17 2.73
C LEU A 208 -11.58 26.53 1.66
N PRO A 209 -11.18 26.92 0.44
CA PRO A 209 -12.11 27.46 -0.56
C PRO A 209 -13.27 26.54 -0.96
N LEU A 210 -13.12 25.22 -0.81
CA LEU A 210 -14.10 24.20 -1.15
C LEU A 210 -14.71 23.52 0.08
N GLU A 211 -14.46 24.05 1.28
CA GLU A 211 -14.95 23.45 2.53
C GLU A 211 -16.48 23.25 2.52
N GLY A 212 -16.91 22.02 2.80
CA GLY A 212 -18.33 21.62 2.79
C GLY A 212 -18.96 21.49 1.40
N MET A 213 -18.16 21.62 0.33
CA MET A 213 -18.62 21.37 -1.04
C MET A 213 -18.43 19.90 -1.42
N THR A 214 -19.25 19.42 -2.35
CA THR A 214 -19.03 18.13 -3.02
C THR A 214 -18.76 18.42 -4.49
N VAL A 215 -17.52 18.19 -4.94
CA VAL A 215 -17.11 18.51 -6.31
C VAL A 215 -17.08 17.26 -7.19
N VAL A 216 -17.85 17.28 -8.28
CA VAL A 216 -17.89 16.18 -9.25
C VAL A 216 -17.14 16.58 -10.52
N VAL A 217 -16.01 15.93 -10.78
CA VAL A 217 -15.20 16.17 -11.97
C VAL A 217 -15.62 15.21 -13.09
N THR A 218 -16.06 15.77 -14.23
CA THR A 218 -16.49 15.00 -15.40
C THR A 218 -15.79 15.48 -16.67
N GLY A 219 -15.83 14.68 -17.74
CA GLY A 219 -15.16 15.00 -19.01
C GLY A 219 -13.66 14.70 -19.02
N THR A 220 -13.00 14.99 -20.14
CA THR A 220 -11.54 14.79 -20.31
C THR A 220 -10.77 15.97 -19.72
N LEU A 221 -9.77 15.66 -18.90
CA LEU A 221 -8.89 16.65 -18.27
C LEU A 221 -7.63 16.85 -19.11
N THR A 222 -7.18 18.10 -19.23
CA THR A 222 -5.97 18.47 -20.00
C THR A 222 -4.77 18.77 -19.12
N GLN A 223 -4.99 19.21 -17.87
CA GLN A 223 -3.93 19.64 -16.96
C GLN A 223 -3.63 18.66 -15.83
N PHE A 224 -4.60 17.81 -15.49
CA PHE A 224 -4.50 16.87 -14.37
C PHE A 224 -4.92 15.48 -14.80
N THR A 225 -4.31 14.46 -14.23
CA THR A 225 -4.89 13.13 -14.14
C THR A 225 -6.11 13.15 -13.21
N ARG A 226 -6.93 12.09 -13.26
CA ARG A 226 -8.09 11.96 -12.36
C ARG A 226 -7.69 11.94 -10.89
N ASP A 227 -6.56 11.32 -10.56
CA ASP A 227 -6.10 11.23 -9.18
C ASP A 227 -5.51 12.56 -8.70
N GLU A 228 -4.80 13.29 -9.56
CA GLU A 228 -4.25 14.61 -9.24
C GLU A 228 -5.33 15.66 -8.99
N ILE A 229 -6.38 15.73 -9.83
CA ILE A 229 -7.47 16.71 -9.59
C ILE A 229 -8.25 16.38 -8.33
N LYS A 230 -8.40 15.09 -8.01
CA LYS A 230 -9.06 14.64 -6.79
C LYS A 230 -8.25 15.05 -5.56
N GLU A 231 -6.92 14.95 -5.63
CA GLU A 231 -6.05 15.45 -4.57
C GLU A 231 -6.18 16.97 -4.40
N PHE A 232 -6.08 17.70 -5.50
CA PHE A 232 -6.15 19.15 -5.48
C PHE A 232 -7.46 19.65 -4.85
N ILE A 233 -8.59 19.05 -5.21
CA ILE A 233 -9.90 19.39 -4.62
C ILE A 233 -9.90 19.14 -3.10
N ARG A 234 -9.36 17.99 -2.66
CA ARG A 234 -9.28 17.63 -1.25
C ARG A 234 -8.41 18.61 -0.45
N GLU A 235 -7.25 19.01 -0.99
CA GLU A 235 -6.37 20.01 -0.38
C GLU A 235 -7.04 21.39 -0.25
N GLN A 236 -8.08 21.67 -1.04
CA GLN A 236 -8.92 22.86 -0.93
C GLN A 236 -10.20 22.63 -0.12
N GLY A 237 -10.37 21.48 0.54
CA GLY A 237 -11.46 21.20 1.48
C GLY A 237 -12.75 20.59 0.90
N GLY A 238 -12.75 20.16 -0.37
CA GLY A 238 -13.95 19.65 -1.08
C GLY A 238 -13.94 18.19 -1.47
#